data_AF-A0A6P0NE41-F1
#
_entry.id   AF-A0A6P0NE41-F1
#
_cell.length_a   1.000
_cell.length_b   1.000
_cell.length_c   1.000
_cell.angle_alpha   90.00
_cell.angle_beta   90.00
_cell.angle_gamma   90.00
#
_symmetry.space_group_name_H-M   'P 1'
#
loop_
_entity.id
_entity.type
_entity.pdbx_description
1 polymer ?
#
loop_
_entity_poly.entity_id
_entity_poly.type
_entity_poly.pdbx_seq_one_letter_code
_entity_poly.pdbx_strand_id
1 'polypeptide(L)' 'MRAGVQKLQIAAGLLLKSLRHKSEQWWYFLDYPQVPPDHNRAERSLRLAVTKRKVAGGSRSWNGFERSATFRKCDSVKSC' A
#
# COMPACT_ATOMS: atom_id res chain seq x y z
N MET A 1 -24.69 -16.66 12.73
CA MET A 1 -24.77 -15.31 12.12
C MET A 1 -24.18 -14.18 12.99
N ARG A 2 -24.18 -14.24 14.33
CA ARG A 2 -23.69 -13.13 15.21
C ARG A 2 -22.16 -12.93 15.25
N ALA A 3 -21.36 -13.94 14.92
CA ALA A 3 -19.90 -13.84 14.97
C ALA A 3 -19.30 -12.98 13.83
N GLY A 4 -19.93 -12.96 12.65
CA GLY A 4 -19.48 -12.15 11.51
C GLY A 4 -19.67 -10.65 11.74
N VAL A 5 -20.82 -10.27 12.32
CA VAL A 5 -21.15 -8.88 12.63
C VAL A 5 -20.19 -8.28 13.66
N GLN A 6 -19.81 -9.05 14.69
CA GLN A 6 -18.85 -8.59 15.70
C GLN A 6 -17.45 -8.37 15.12
N LYS A 7 -16.97 -9.25 14.23
CA LYS A 7 -15.69 -9.06 13.54
C LYS A 7 -15.68 -7.80 12.66
N LEU A 8 -16.78 -7.54 11.94
CA LEU A 8 -16.95 -6.33 11.13
C LEU A 8 -16.92 -5.06 11.97
N GLN A 9 -17.64 -5.05 13.09
CA GLN A 9 -17.67 -3.91 14.02
C GLN A 9 -16.27 -3.58 14.58
N ILE A 10 -15.51 -4.60 14.98
CA ILE A 10 -14.14 -4.43 15.47
C ILE A 10 -13.23 -3.89 14.37
N ALA A 11 -13.28 -4.46 13.17
CA ALA A 11 -12.48 -4.01 12.03
C ALA A 11 -12.79 -2.55 11.66
N ALA A 12 -14.07 -2.17 11.65
CA ALA A 12 -14.50 -0.79 11.41
C ALA A 12 -13.96 0.18 12.48
N GLY A 13 -14.00 -0.22 13.76
CA GLY A 13 -13.43 0.57 14.86
C GLY A 13 -11.91 0.76 14.74
N LEU A 14 -11.17 -0.29 14.36
CA LEU A 14 -9.73 -0.21 14.12
C LEU A 14 -9.40 0.69 12.92
N LEU A 15 -10.19 0.59 11.85
CA LEU A 15 -10.05 1.46 10.67
C LEU A 15 -10.27 2.93 11.06
N LEU A 16 -11.36 3.23 11.76
CA LEU A 16 -11.67 4.58 12.21
C LEU A 16 -10.57 5.15 13.13
N LYS A 17 -10.06 4.34 14.06
CA LYS A 17 -8.93 4.72 14.92
C LYS A 17 -7.68 5.04 14.10
N SER A 18 -7.34 4.21 13.13
CA SER A 18 -6.17 4.43 12.27
C SER A 18 -6.31 5.67 11.39
N LEU A 19 -7.52 5.92 10.86
CA LEU A 19 -7.82 7.10 10.06
C LEU A 19 -7.68 8.38 10.88
N ARG A 20 -8.25 8.41 12.10
CA ARG A 20 -8.10 9.55 13.02
C ARG A 20 -6.65 9.81 13.41
N HIS A 21 -5.86 8.75 13.64
CA HIS A 21 -4.45 8.93 14.00
C HIS A 21 -3.60 9.52 12.85
N LYS A 22 -4.05 9.38 11.60
CA LYS A 22 -3.35 9.88 10.40
C LYS A 22 -3.97 11.17 9.84
N SER A 23 -4.96 11.76 10.50
CA SER A 23 -5.69 12.92 9.96
C SER A 23 -4.81 14.12 9.68
N GLU A 24 -3.78 14.34 10.51
CA GLU A 24 -2.78 15.39 10.32
C GLU A 24 -2.06 15.31 8.97
N GLN A 25 -1.96 14.11 8.39
CA GLN A 25 -1.24 13.88 7.14
C GLN A 25 -2.10 14.06 5.89
N TRP A 26 -3.44 14.14 6.04
CA TRP A 26 -4.37 14.17 4.90
C TRP A 26 -4.21 15.42 4.05
N TRP A 27 -3.79 16.52 4.67
CA TRP A 27 -3.71 17.83 4.05
C TRP A 27 -2.27 18.26 3.72
N TYR A 28 -1.30 17.34 3.70
CA TYR A 28 0.10 17.68 3.42
C TYR A 28 0.33 18.40 2.09
N PHE A 29 -0.53 18.19 1.10
CA PHE A 29 -0.44 18.89 -0.19
C PHE A 29 -0.72 20.41 -0.07
N LEU A 30 -1.34 20.88 1.03
CA LEU A 30 -1.52 22.32 1.30
C LEU A 30 -0.19 22.97 1.69
N ASP A 31 0.62 22.29 2.49
CA ASP A 31 1.95 22.78 2.91
C ASP A 31 3.00 22.57 1.83
N TYR A 32 2.84 21.53 1.00
CA TYR A 32 3.78 21.13 -0.04
C TYR A 32 3.09 21.10 -1.42
N PRO A 33 2.97 22.25 -2.12
CA PRO A 33 2.26 22.35 -3.41
C PRO A 33 2.91 21.52 -4.54
N GLN A 34 4.16 21.08 -4.37
CA GLN A 34 4.84 20.16 -5.29
C GLN A 34 4.29 18.73 -5.21
N VAL A 35 3.58 18.38 -4.14
CA VAL A 35 2.96 17.08 -3.96
C VAL A 35 1.54 17.15 -4.51
N PRO A 36 1.21 16.40 -5.58
CA PRO A 36 -0.14 16.37 -6.09
C PRO A 36 -1.12 15.86 -5.02
N PRO A 37 -2.35 16.40 -4.94
CA PRO A 37 -3.36 15.94 -3.99
C PRO A 37 -3.92 14.54 -4.33
N ASP A 38 -3.51 13.96 -5.46
CA ASP A 38 -3.93 12.64 -5.91
C ASP A 38 -3.01 11.51 -5.47
N HIS A 39 -3.56 10.30 -5.34
CA HIS A 39 -2.82 9.10 -4.96
C HIS A 39 -2.16 8.39 -6.17
N ASN A 40 -2.16 8.97 -7.37
CA ASN A 40 -1.83 8.23 -8.60
C ASN A 40 -0.38 7.75 -8.64
N ARG A 41 0.56 8.52 -8.07
CA ARG A 41 1.98 8.13 -8.02
C ARG A 41 2.19 6.90 -7.13
N ALA A 42 1.61 6.92 -5.94
CA ALA A 42 1.67 5.80 -5.00
C ALA A 42 0.98 4.57 -5.61
N GLU A 43 -0.22 4.72 -6.17
CA GLU A 43 -0.93 3.61 -6.79
C GLU A 43 -0.15 2.99 -7.97
N ARG A 44 0.39 3.81 -8.89
CA ARG A 44 1.22 3.32 -10.01
C ARG A 44 2.43 2.53 -9.50
N SER A 45 3.12 3.03 -8.48
CA SER A 45 4.29 2.35 -7.92
C SER A 45 3.95 0.99 -7.31
N LEU A 46 2.74 0.83 -6.77
CA LEU A 46 2.23 -0.41 -6.19
C LEU A 46 1.55 -1.34 -7.22
N ARG A 47 1.06 -0.84 -8.34
CA ARG A 47 0.28 -1.66 -9.28
C ARG A 47 1.10 -2.80 -9.87
N LEU A 48 2.28 -2.49 -10.41
CA LEU A 48 3.21 -3.49 -10.96
C LEU A 48 3.63 -4.52 -9.90
N ALA A 49 3.78 -4.05 -8.65
CA ALA A 49 4.09 -4.89 -7.51
C ALA A 49 3.06 -5.97 -7.25
N VAL A 50 1.82 -5.53 -7.14
CA VAL A 50 0.68 -6.36 -6.78
C VAL A 50 0.38 -7.31 -7.93
N THR A 51 0.43 -6.84 -9.18
CA THR A 51 0.24 -7.70 -10.36
C THR A 51 1.30 -8.80 -10.43
N LYS A 52 2.59 -8.47 -10.32
CA LYS A 52 3.68 -9.48 -10.33
C LYS A 52 3.50 -10.50 -9.20
N ARG A 53 3.12 -10.06 -8.00
CA ARG A 53 2.83 -10.96 -6.86
C ARG A 53 1.64 -11.88 -7.15
N LYS A 54 0.56 -11.35 -7.75
CA LYS A 54 -0.63 -12.15 -8.10
C LYS A 54 -0.31 -13.20 -9.15
N VAL A 55 0.39 -12.82 -10.22
CA VAL A 55 0.77 -13.72 -11.33
C VAL A 55 1.73 -14.81 -10.86
N ALA A 56 2.75 -14.46 -10.06
CA ALA A 56 3.74 -15.41 -9.59
C ALA A 56 3.30 -16.20 -8.34
N GLY A 57 2.09 -15.97 -7.80
CA GLY A 57 1.62 -16.56 -6.54
C GLY A 57 2.29 -16.03 -5.26
N GLY A 58 3.33 -15.19 -5.40
CA GLY A 58 4.08 -14.61 -4.30
C GLY A 58 5.06 -15.57 -3.61
N SER A 59 5.94 -15.02 -2.77
CA SER A 59 6.89 -15.83 -1.99
C SER A 59 6.28 -16.24 -0.65
N ARG A 60 6.58 -17.46 -0.21
CA ARG A 60 6.24 -17.99 1.13
C ARG A 60 7.35 -17.76 2.17
N SER A 61 8.52 -17.28 1.73
CA SER A 61 9.67 -16.93 2.60
C SER A 61 9.99 -15.45 2.50
N TRP A 62 10.54 -14.90 3.59
CA TRP A 62 11.00 -13.51 3.64
C TRP A 62 12.08 -13.21 2.60
N ASN A 63 13.07 -14.10 2.48
CA ASN A 63 14.15 -13.98 1.49
C ASN A 63 13.61 -13.95 0.04
N GLY A 64 12.62 -14.79 -0.29
CA GLY A 64 12.01 -14.75 -1.62
C GLY A 64 11.17 -13.50 -1.87
N PHE A 65 10.58 -12.92 -0.82
CA PHE A 65 9.87 -11.63 -0.90
C PHE A 65 10.84 -10.49 -1.16
N GLU A 66 11.95 -10.42 -0.40
CA GLU A 66 12.98 -9.41 -0.58
C GLU A 66 13.59 -9.47 -1.98
N ARG A 67 13.96 -10.66 -2.47
CA ARG A 67 14.45 -10.82 -3.85
C ARG A 67 13.45 -10.33 -4.89
N SER A 68 12.16 -10.65 -4.71
CA SER A 68 11.09 -10.19 -5.60
C SER A 68 10.88 -8.67 -5.57
N ALA A 69 11.08 -8.06 -4.40
CA ALA A 69 10.99 -6.61 -4.21
C ALA A 69 12.21 -5.88 -4.79
N THR A 70 13.42 -6.43 -4.60
CA THR A 70 14.67 -5.88 -5.13
C THR A 70 14.71 -5.93 -6.65
N PHE A 71 14.29 -7.04 -7.27
CA PHE A 71 14.15 -7.12 -8.73
C PHE A 71 13.28 -5.99 -9.28
N ARG A 72 12.16 -5.66 -8.61
CA ARG A 72 11.29 -4.54 -9.02
C ARG A 72 12.02 -3.19 -8.98
N LYS A 73 12.85 -2.94 -7.95
CA LYS A 73 13.64 -1.71 -7.88
C LYS A 73 14.57 -1.60 -9.09
N CYS A 74 15.27 -2.67 -9.45
CA CYS A 74 16.19 -2.68 -10.58
C CYS A 74 15.50 -2.59 -11.94
N ASP A 75 14.31 -3.19 -12.11
CA ASP A 75 13.52 -3.05 -13.35
C ASP A 75 13.08 -1.58 -13.57
N SER A 76 12.95 -0.80 -12.49
CA SER A 76 12.66 0.65 -12.55
C SER A 76 13.89 1.51 -12.90
N VAL A 77 15.10 0.95 -12.76
CA VAL A 77 16.39 1.65 -12.94
C VAL A 77 17.04 1.32 -14.29
N LYS A 78 16.47 0.40 -15.07
CA LYS A 78 16.89 0.13 -16.48
C LYS A 78 16.27 1.11 -17.48
N SER A 79 16.25 2.39 -17.13
CA SER A 79 15.94 3.52 -18.03
C SER A 79 16.82 4.75 -17.73
N CYS A 80 18.03 4.53 -17.22
CA CYS A 80 19.16 5.44 -17.42
C CYS A 80 20.15 4.77 -18.36
#